data_AF-A0A0S8A0B9-F1
#
_entry.id   AF-A0A0S8A0B9-F1
#
_cell.length_a   1.000
_cell.length_b   1.000
_cell.length_c   1.000
_cell.angle_alpha   90.00
_cell.angle_beta   90.00
_cell.angle_gamma   90.00
#
_symmetry.space_group_name_H-M   'P 1'
#
loop_
_entity.id
_entity.type
_entity.pdbx_description
1 polymer ?
#
loop_
_entity_poly.entity_id
_entity_poly.type
_entity_poly.pdbx_seq_one_letter_code
_entity_poly.pdbx_strand_id
1 'polypeptide(L)' 'QRGATIYFQTANGPAAGYSTVLDSVAIGHIRLYDVRASINPNVRDLDILLGMTFLKHLEFTQRGNTLTLRQYPGPQ' A
#
# COMPACT_ATOMS: atom_id res chain seq x y z
N GLN A 1 11.57 -16.48 1.41
CA GLN A 1 12.49 -16.19 0.29
C GLN A 1 12.24 -14.76 -0.18
N ARG A 2 13.22 -14.06 -0.75
CA ARG A 2 12.98 -12.72 -1.34
C ARG A 2 12.11 -12.89 -2.59
N GLY A 3 11.07 -12.08 -2.73
CA GLY A 3 10.22 -12.08 -3.93
C GLY A 3 10.94 -11.52 -5.16
N ALA A 4 10.25 -11.42 -6.29
CA ALA A 4 10.86 -11.00 -7.55
C ALA A 4 11.43 -9.57 -7.44
N THR A 5 12.64 -9.35 -7.95
CA THR A 5 13.25 -8.02 -7.99
C THR A 5 12.46 -7.12 -8.94
N ILE A 6 12.10 -5.94 -8.46
CA ILE A 6 11.42 -4.89 -9.23
C ILE A 6 12.13 -3.56 -9.04
N TYR A 7 11.97 -2.64 -10.00
CA TYR A 7 12.55 -1.30 -9.96
C TYR A 7 11.44 -0.26 -9.85
N PHE A 8 11.54 0.61 -8.84
CA PHE A 8 10.64 1.74 -8.64
C PHE A 8 11.27 3.01 -9.18
N GLN A 9 10.44 3.91 -9.70
CA GLN A 9 10.81 5.31 -9.86
C GLN A 9 10.46 6.03 -8.56
N THR A 10 11.45 6.59 -7.89
CA THR A 10 11.26 7.37 -6.65
C THR A 10 11.70 8.81 -6.87
N ALA A 11 11.37 9.69 -5.93
CA ALA A 11 11.85 11.08 -5.97
C ALA A 11 13.38 11.19 -5.95
N ASN A 12 14.08 10.20 -5.39
CA ASN A 12 15.54 10.14 -5.33
C ASN A 12 16.15 9.34 -6.49
N GLY A 13 15.38 9.06 -7.54
CA GLY A 13 15.79 8.24 -8.68
C GLY A 13 15.33 6.78 -8.60
N PRO A 14 15.78 5.93 -9.53
CA PRO A 14 15.39 4.53 -9.58
C PRO A 14 15.92 3.75 -8.37
N ALA A 15 15.07 2.92 -7.77
CA ALA A 15 15.43 2.07 -6.63
C ALA A 15 15.02 0.62 -6.89
N ALA A 16 15.92 -0.32 -6.62
CA ALA A 16 15.58 -1.73 -6.60
C ALA A 16 14.82 -2.09 -5.32
N GLY A 17 13.86 -3.00 -5.42
CA GLY A 17 13.29 -3.70 -4.28
C GLY A 17 12.62 -4.99 -4.70
N TYR A 18 11.74 -5.50 -3.86
CA TYR A 18 11.20 -6.85 -4.00
C TYR A 18 9.67 -6.84 -3.97
N SER A 19 9.03 -7.52 -4.91
CA SER A 19 7.58 -7.70 -4.89
C SER A 19 7.19 -8.72 -3.83
N THR A 20 6.01 -8.53 -3.25
CA THR A 20 5.39 -9.51 -2.36
C THR A 20 3.87 -9.41 -2.47
N VAL A 21 3.18 -10.44 -1.99
CA VAL A 21 1.75 -10.41 -1.71
C VAL A 21 1.59 -10.51 -0.21
N LEU A 22 0.77 -9.64 0.37
CA LEU A 22 0.40 -9.68 1.78
C LEU A 22 -0.94 -10.37 1.89
N ASP A 23 -1.02 -11.39 2.76
CA ASP A 23 -2.24 -12.16 2.96
C ASP A 23 -3.41 -11.27 3.39
N SER A 24 -3.15 -10.29 4.26
CA SER A 24 -4.11 -9.23 4.55
C SER A 24 -3.43 -7.94 5.01
N VAL A 25 -4.13 -6.83 4.80
CA VAL A 25 -3.80 -5.51 5.34
C VAL A 25 -5.05 -4.94 5.99
N ALA A 26 -4.92 -4.45 7.23
CA ALA A 26 -6.03 -3.90 7.99
C ALA A 26 -5.71 -2.52 8.57
N ILE A 27 -6.69 -1.62 8.50
CA ILE A 27 -6.65 -0.28 9.11
C ILE A 27 -7.98 -0.06 9.81
N GLY A 28 -7.95 -0.09 11.15
CA GLY A 28 -9.18 -0.09 11.95
C GLY A 28 -10.09 -1.26 11.54
N HIS A 29 -11.30 -0.94 11.06
CA HIS A 29 -12.32 -1.90 10.64
C HIS A 29 -12.18 -2.34 9.18
N ILE A 30 -11.33 -1.65 8.40
CA ILE A 30 -11.11 -1.94 6.98
C ILE A 30 -10.12 -3.10 6.89
N ARG A 31 -10.48 -4.13 6.12
CA ARG A 31 -9.59 -5.25 5.82
C ARG A 31 -9.64 -5.59 4.34
N LEU A 32 -8.46 -5.67 3.73
CA LEU A 32 -8.26 -6.20 2.38
C LEU A 32 -7.39 -7.45 2.46
N TYR A 33 -7.60 -8.37 1.53
CA TYR A 33 -6.85 -9.61 1.39
C TYR A 33 -6.06 -9.60 0.08
N ASP A 34 -5.04 -10.44 -0.01
CA ASP A 34 -4.25 -10.65 -1.23
C ASP A 34 -3.67 -9.36 -1.82
N VAL A 35 -3.14 -8.49 -0.96
CA VAL A 35 -2.71 -7.15 -1.32
C VAL A 35 -1.29 -7.21 -1.91
N ARG A 36 -1.16 -6.80 -3.17
CA ARG A 36 0.16 -6.63 -3.80
C ARG A 36 0.92 -5.48 -3.15
N ALA A 37 2.14 -5.76 -2.74
CA ALA A 37 3.02 -4.81 -2.07
C ALA A 37 4.47 -4.93 -2.56
N SER A 38 5.31 -4.05 -2.06
CA SER A 38 6.74 -4.05 -2.33
C SER A 38 7.56 -3.75 -1.08
N ILE A 39 8.77 -4.32 -1.04
CA ILE A 39 9.76 -4.09 0.00
C ILE A 39 10.88 -3.25 -0.62
N ASN A 40 11.04 -2.02 -0.15
CA ASN A 40 12.13 -1.13 -0.54
C ASN A 40 13.24 -1.18 0.53
N PRO A 41 14.40 -1.82 0.28
CA PRO A 41 15.47 -1.95 1.26
C PRO A 41 16.18 -0.62 1.58
N ASN A 42 15.93 0.43 0.80
CA ASN A 42 16.56 1.74 0.98
C ASN A 42 15.78 2.66 1.93
N VAL A 43 14.55 2.29 2.28
CA VAL A 43 13.78 3.00 3.31
C VAL A 43 14.24 2.47 4.68
N ARG A 44 14.89 3.33 5.46
CA ARG A 44 15.46 2.97 6.77
C ARG A 44 14.48 3.13 7.92
N ASP A 45 13.48 3.98 7.75
CA ASP A 45 12.44 4.23 8.74
C ASP A 45 11.32 3.19 8.61
N LEU A 46 10.59 2.94 9.70
CA LEU A 46 9.45 2.02 9.75
C LEU A 46 8.20 2.57 9.02
N ASP A 47 8.39 3.52 8.10
CA ASP A 47 7.33 4.19 7.39
C ASP A 47 6.71 3.27 6.34
N ILE A 48 5.43 3.00 6.50
CA ILE A 48 4.62 2.25 5.53
C ILE A 48 3.97 3.24 4.57
N LEU A 49 4.31 3.13 3.29
CA LEU A 49 3.64 3.87 2.24
C LEU A 49 2.40 3.11 1.76
N LEU A 50 1.21 3.66 2.07
CA LEU A 50 -0.05 3.15 1.55
C LEU A 50 -0.29 3.70 0.15
N GLY A 51 -0.02 2.86 -0.85
CA GLY A 51 -0.19 3.19 -2.25
C GLY A 51 -1.58 2.84 -2.80
N MET A 52 -1.73 3.10 -4.10
CA MET A 52 -2.98 2.84 -4.83
C MET A 52 -3.34 1.35 -4.93
N THR A 53 -2.42 0.41 -4.68
CA THR A 53 -2.76 -1.03 -4.62
C THR A 53 -3.74 -1.35 -3.50
N PHE A 54 -3.71 -0.56 -2.41
CA PHE A 54 -4.66 -0.63 -1.30
C PHE A 54 -5.77 0.42 -1.47
N LEU A 55 -5.39 1.68 -1.69
CA LEU A 55 -6.32 2.82 -1.66
C LEU A 55 -7.40 2.79 -2.74
N LYS A 56 -7.16 2.19 -3.91
CA LYS A 56 -8.16 2.12 -4.99
C LYS A 56 -9.39 1.27 -4.63
N HIS A 57 -9.29 0.44 -3.60
CA HIS A 57 -10.38 -0.42 -3.12
C HIS A 57 -11.23 0.25 -2.03
N LEU A 58 -10.91 1.51 -1.69
CA LEU A 58 -11.59 2.29 -0.68
C LEU A 58 -12.12 3.57 -1.31
N GLU A 59 -13.21 4.07 -0.75
CA GLU A 59 -13.54 5.48 -0.89
C GLU A 59 -12.57 6.27 0.00
N PHE A 60 -11.89 7.25 -0.58
CA PHE A 60 -11.05 8.18 0.15
C PHE A 60 -11.53 9.60 -0.12
N THR A 61 -11.63 10.41 0.93
CA THR A 61 -11.96 11.84 0.83
C THR A 61 -11.00 12.62 1.71
N GLN A 62 -10.39 13.66 1.15
CA GLN A 62 -9.55 14.59 1.88
C GLN A 62 -10.24 15.94 2.02
N ARG A 63 -10.37 16.43 3.26
CA ARG A 63 -10.90 17.77 3.57
C ARG A 63 -9.94 18.46 4.54
N GLY A 64 -9.27 19.50 4.04
CA GLY A 64 -8.19 20.17 4.78
C GLY A 64 -7.11 19.16 5.21
N ASN A 65 -6.89 19.06 6.51
CA ASN A 65 -5.90 18.15 7.11
C ASN A 65 -6.46 16.77 7.49
N THR A 66 -7.71 16.46 7.12
CA THR A 66 -8.35 15.18 7.45
C THR A 66 -8.46 14.30 6.20
N LEU A 67 -7.95 13.07 6.30
CA LEU A 67 -8.18 11.99 5.35
C LEU A 67 -9.19 11.00 5.94
N THR A 68 -10.33 10.84 5.28
CA THR A 68 -11.35 9.85 5.63
C THR A 68 -11.27 8.67 4.66
N LEU A 69 -11.10 7.47 5.20
CA LEU A 69 -11.12 6.21 4.44
C LEU A 69 -12.39 5.43 4.78
N ARG A 70 -13.08 4.93 3.76
CA ARG A 70 -14.30 4.13 3.91
C ARG A 70 -14.26 2.94 2.95
N GLN A 71 -14.47 1.74 3.48
CA GLN A 71 -14.63 0.56 2.62
C GLN A 71 -15.95 0.65 1.87
N TYR A 72 -15.92 0.37 0.56
CA TYR A 72 -17.17 0.24 -0.19
C TYR A 72 -18.02 -0.86 0.45
N PRO A 73 -19.35 -0.67 0.59
CA PRO A 73 -20.21 -1.81 0.86
C PRO A 73 -19.94 -2.82 -0.25
N GLY A 74 -19.54 -4.04 0.11
CA GLY A 74 -19.32 -5.10 -0.86
C GLY A 74 -20.57 -5.31 -1.72
N PRO A 75 -20.45 -5.92 -2.91
CA PRO A 75 -21.64 -6.39 -3.62
C PRO A 75 -22.45 -7.26 -2.65
N GLN A 76 -23.74 -6.94 -2.50
CA GLN A 76 -24.71 -7.78 -1.79
C GLN A 76 -24.87 -9.12 -2.50
#